data_AF-F1DDF3-F1
#
_entry.id   AF-F1DDF3-F1
#
_cell.length_a   1.000
_cell.length_b   1.000
_cell.length_c   1.000
_cell.angle_alpha   90.00
_cell.angle_beta   90.00
_cell.angle_gamma   90.00
#
_symmetry.space_group_name_H-M   'P 1'
#
loop_
_entity.id
_entity.type
_entity.pdbx_description
1 polymer ?
#
loop_
_entity_poly.entity_id
_entity_poly.type
_entity_poly.pdbx_seq_one_letter_code
_entity_poly.pdbx_strand_id
1 'polypeptide(L)'
;SSLCDHHLSYMNAGKTNTTDNLLLEVCMAAKHEGESLQGYYDRYRVKNTDFNTTICTVLARSFADIGDIVRGKDLFIGNNKRDKLEKQLQKYFNNIYENLEGAAKACYNGDKDNNFFKLREDWWEANRETVWKAITCGAHGTYFHATCSDLNESPSMARDKCRCTKTSGGKPGKSETDQVPTYFDYVPQFLR
;
A
#
# COMPACT_ATOMS: atom_id res chain seq x y z
N SER A 1 -8.18 -3.27 14.14
CA SER A 1 -7.16 -2.20 14.06
C SER A 1 -7.80 -1.01 13.36
N SER A 2 -7.55 0.23 13.79
CA SER A 2 -8.00 1.42 13.04
C SER A 2 -6.81 1.88 12.20
N LEU A 3 -6.88 1.69 10.89
CA LEU A 3 -5.90 2.20 9.95
C LEU A 3 -5.91 3.75 9.95
N CYS A 4 -4.74 4.39 9.76
CA CYS A 4 -4.58 5.86 9.75
C CYS A 4 -5.04 6.50 8.42
N ASP A 5 -6.31 6.25 8.04
CA ASP A 5 -6.90 6.71 6.77
C ASP A 5 -7.94 7.83 6.93
N HIS A 6 -8.08 8.38 8.13
CA HIS A 6 -9.15 9.34 8.40
C HIS A 6 -9.09 10.56 7.49
N HIS A 7 -7.90 11.07 7.13
CA HIS A 7 -7.76 12.20 6.22
C HIS A 7 -8.28 11.89 4.81
N LEU A 8 -8.19 10.62 4.36
CA LEU A 8 -8.72 10.17 3.08
C LEU A 8 -10.24 10.44 2.97
N SER A 9 -10.96 10.39 4.09
CA SER A 9 -12.41 10.67 4.12
C SER A 9 -12.78 12.15 3.92
N TYR A 10 -11.82 13.07 3.97
CA TYR A 10 -12.02 14.52 3.86
C TYR A 10 -11.23 15.15 2.70
N MET A 11 -10.60 14.33 1.86
CA MET A 11 -9.91 14.81 0.67
C MET A 11 -10.87 15.59 -0.23
N ASN A 12 -10.39 16.68 -0.79
CA ASN A 12 -11.19 17.53 -1.68
C ASN A 12 -11.06 17.03 -3.12
N ALA A 13 -11.98 16.15 -3.52
CA ALA A 13 -12.09 15.62 -4.88
C ALA A 13 -12.53 16.65 -5.93
N GLY A 14 -12.51 17.95 -5.63
CA GLY A 14 -12.87 19.03 -6.56
C GLY A 14 -11.76 20.05 -6.85
N LYS A 15 -10.61 19.99 -6.17
CA LYS A 15 -9.53 20.99 -6.33
C LYS A 15 -8.37 20.54 -7.21
N THR A 16 -8.15 19.23 -7.35
CA THR A 16 -7.09 18.65 -8.19
C THR A 16 -7.29 17.13 -8.27
N ASN A 17 -7.83 16.62 -9.39
CA ASN A 17 -8.48 15.30 -9.46
C ASN A 17 -7.67 14.28 -10.27
N THR A 18 -6.34 14.34 -10.16
CA THR A 18 -5.43 13.51 -10.95
C THR A 18 -4.93 12.30 -10.15
N THR A 19 -4.39 11.34 -10.87
CA THR A 19 -3.66 10.17 -10.36
C THR A 19 -2.64 10.54 -9.28
N ASP A 20 -1.90 11.65 -9.47
CA ASP A 20 -0.85 12.10 -8.55
C ASP A 20 -1.39 12.57 -7.20
N ASN A 21 -2.57 13.20 -7.18
CA ASN A 21 -3.19 13.67 -5.94
C ASN A 21 -3.66 12.49 -5.09
N LEU A 22 -4.26 11.48 -5.72
CA LEU A 22 -4.61 10.24 -5.03
C LEU A 22 -3.35 9.56 -4.47
N LEU A 23 -2.27 9.51 -5.26
CA LEU A 23 -1.01 8.92 -4.83
C LEU A 23 -0.42 9.65 -3.62
N LEU A 24 -0.42 10.98 -3.63
CA LEU A 24 0.05 11.80 -2.51
C LEU A 24 -0.71 11.46 -1.23
N GLU A 25 -2.04 11.44 -1.30
CA GLU A 25 -2.90 11.22 -0.14
C GLU A 25 -2.76 9.80 0.42
N VAL A 26 -2.67 8.79 -0.46
CA VAL A 26 -2.39 7.40 -0.08
C VAL A 26 -1.00 7.26 0.53
N CYS A 27 0.02 7.93 -0.02
CA CYS A 27 1.37 7.94 0.56
C CYS A 27 1.40 8.61 1.93
N MET A 28 0.66 9.69 2.14
CA MET A 28 0.54 10.33 3.45
C MET A 28 -0.14 9.40 4.47
N ALA A 29 -1.18 8.68 4.06
CA ALA A 29 -1.82 7.63 4.88
C ALA A 29 -0.82 6.56 5.30
N ALA A 30 -0.13 6.01 4.31
CA ALA A 30 0.86 4.96 4.46
C ALA A 30 1.98 5.38 5.41
N LYS A 31 2.53 6.60 5.24
CA LYS A 31 3.58 7.13 6.11
C LYS A 31 3.13 7.22 7.57
N HIS A 32 1.97 7.83 7.84
CA HIS A 32 1.47 8.00 9.20
C HIS A 32 1.11 6.66 9.86
N GLU A 33 0.55 5.73 9.09
CA GLU A 33 0.30 4.36 9.53
C GLU A 33 1.61 3.66 9.94
N GLY A 34 2.66 3.79 9.12
CA GLY A 34 3.99 3.25 9.42
C GLY A 34 4.59 3.81 10.69
N GLU A 35 4.57 5.13 10.86
CA GLU A 35 5.06 5.83 12.08
C GLU A 35 4.29 5.36 13.33
N SER A 36 2.96 5.26 13.23
CA SER A 36 2.09 4.79 14.32
C SER A 36 2.42 3.34 14.71
N LEU A 37 2.51 2.45 13.72
CA LEU A 37 2.80 1.03 13.93
C LEU A 37 4.19 0.81 14.53
N GLN A 38 5.20 1.56 14.10
CA GLN A 38 6.53 1.52 14.71
C GLN A 38 6.46 1.82 16.21
N GLY A 39 5.79 2.91 16.59
CA GLY A 39 5.62 3.30 17.98
C GLY A 39 4.83 2.27 18.82
N TYR A 40 3.79 1.66 18.25
CA TYR A 40 3.05 0.58 18.93
C TYR A 40 3.88 -0.69 19.07
N TYR A 41 4.56 -1.09 18.01
CA TYR A 41 5.41 -2.28 17.97
C TYR A 41 6.52 -2.20 19.03
N ASP A 42 7.21 -1.06 19.14
CA ASP A 42 8.28 -0.88 20.12
C ASP A 42 7.76 -0.99 21.56
N ARG A 43 6.60 -0.39 21.86
CA ARG A 43 5.96 -0.53 23.18
C ARG A 43 5.48 -1.96 23.46
N TYR A 44 4.93 -2.64 22.45
CA TYR A 44 4.35 -3.97 22.61
C TYR A 44 5.42 -5.03 22.86
N ARG A 45 6.51 -5.00 22.08
CA ARG A 45 7.62 -5.95 22.19
C ARG A 45 8.37 -5.85 23.52
N VAL A 46 8.48 -4.66 24.12
CA VAL A 46 9.07 -4.47 25.46
C VAL A 46 8.27 -5.21 26.53
N LYS A 47 6.93 -5.30 26.37
CA LYS A 47 6.04 -5.95 27.33
C LYS A 47 5.80 -7.44 27.04
N ASN A 48 6.07 -7.88 25.82
CA ASN A 48 5.80 -9.24 25.33
C ASN A 48 7.06 -9.75 24.62
N THR A 49 8.03 -10.22 25.41
CA THR A 49 9.34 -10.66 24.90
C THR A 49 9.27 -11.93 24.05
N ASP A 50 8.17 -12.66 24.12
CA ASP A 50 7.83 -13.83 23.31
C ASP A 50 7.21 -13.45 21.94
N PHE A 51 6.94 -12.16 21.69
CA PHE A 51 6.38 -11.69 20.42
C PHE A 51 7.38 -11.87 19.26
N ASN A 52 7.22 -12.96 18.53
CA ASN A 52 8.11 -13.36 17.44
C ASN A 52 7.61 -12.88 16.07
N THR A 53 7.36 -11.58 15.92
CA THR A 53 7.04 -10.96 14.62
C THR A 53 7.91 -9.73 14.45
N THR A 54 8.33 -9.45 13.22
CA THR A 54 9.14 -8.29 12.88
C THR A 54 8.27 -7.10 12.49
N ILE A 55 8.79 -5.88 12.67
CA ILE A 55 8.09 -4.67 12.23
C ILE A 55 7.75 -4.71 10.74
N CYS A 56 8.64 -5.23 9.89
CA CYS A 56 8.39 -5.33 8.45
C CYS A 56 7.18 -6.22 8.12
N THR A 57 6.94 -7.27 8.89
CA THR A 57 5.75 -8.12 8.73
C THR A 57 4.48 -7.40 9.17
N VAL A 58 4.54 -6.60 10.24
CA VAL A 58 3.42 -5.75 10.68
C VAL A 58 3.07 -4.71 9.61
N LEU A 59 4.09 -4.03 9.05
CA LEU A 59 3.91 -3.07 7.96
C LEU A 59 3.37 -3.73 6.69
N ALA A 60 3.82 -4.96 6.37
CA ALA A 60 3.31 -5.72 5.22
C ALA A 60 1.80 -6.02 5.31
N ARG A 61 1.29 -6.32 6.50
CA ARG A 61 -0.15 -6.53 6.72
C ARG A 61 -0.94 -5.24 6.52
N SER A 62 -0.47 -4.14 7.11
CA SER A 62 -1.12 -2.84 6.99
C SER A 62 -1.08 -2.30 5.56
N PHE A 63 0.01 -2.52 4.83
CA PHE A 63 0.12 -2.23 3.40
C PHE A 63 -0.92 -2.99 2.56
N ALA A 64 -1.15 -4.27 2.87
CA ALA A 64 -2.20 -5.05 2.20
C ALA A 64 -3.61 -4.51 2.49
N ASP A 65 -3.87 -4.07 3.73
CA ASP A 65 -5.15 -3.44 4.09
C ASP A 65 -5.35 -2.08 3.38
N ILE A 66 -4.32 -1.25 3.27
CA ILE A 66 -4.35 -0.02 2.44
C ILE A 66 -4.69 -0.38 0.99
N GLY A 67 -4.03 -1.42 0.44
CA GLY A 67 -4.28 -1.88 -0.92
C GLY A 67 -5.72 -2.35 -1.12
N ASP A 68 -6.29 -3.08 -0.18
CA ASP A 68 -7.69 -3.51 -0.24
C ASP A 68 -8.67 -2.33 -0.17
N ILE A 69 -8.40 -1.32 0.66
CA ILE A 69 -9.22 -0.11 0.73
C ILE A 69 -9.19 0.63 -0.62
N VAL A 70 -8.00 0.88 -1.17
CA VAL A 70 -7.86 1.56 -2.46
C VAL A 70 -8.56 0.79 -3.58
N ARG A 71 -8.48 -0.54 -3.57
CA ARG A 71 -9.08 -1.41 -4.59
C ARG A 71 -10.58 -1.69 -4.40
N GLY A 72 -11.17 -1.24 -3.28
CA GLY A 72 -12.57 -1.52 -2.96
C GLY A 72 -12.83 -2.98 -2.57
N LYS A 73 -11.82 -3.68 -2.03
CA LYS A 73 -11.85 -5.07 -1.57
C LYS A 73 -11.89 -5.22 -0.04
N ASP A 74 -11.76 -4.11 0.70
CA ASP A 74 -11.78 -4.12 2.16
C ASP A 74 -13.12 -4.64 2.69
N LEU A 75 -13.08 -5.70 3.49
CA LEU A 75 -14.29 -6.34 4.06
C LEU A 75 -14.82 -5.59 5.29
N PHE A 76 -14.14 -4.52 5.73
CA PHE A 76 -14.56 -3.75 6.90
C PHE A 76 -15.77 -2.85 6.57
N ILE A 77 -16.95 -3.48 6.56
CA ILE A 77 -18.25 -2.85 6.30
C ILE A 77 -18.92 -2.53 7.64
N GLY A 78 -19.58 -1.37 7.74
CA GLY A 78 -20.51 -1.10 8.85
C GLY A 78 -20.18 0.09 9.75
N ASN A 79 -19.37 1.04 9.29
CA ASN A 79 -19.32 2.35 9.93
C ASN A 79 -19.42 3.50 8.91
N ASN A 80 -20.05 4.60 9.33
CA ASN A 80 -20.25 5.79 8.49
C ASN A 80 -18.93 6.38 7.94
N LYS A 81 -17.79 6.09 8.59
CA LYS A 81 -16.48 6.58 8.18
C LYS A 81 -15.97 5.84 6.94
N ARG A 82 -16.07 4.51 6.90
CA ARG A 82 -15.69 3.69 5.75
C ARG A 82 -16.56 3.94 4.54
N ASP A 83 -17.87 4.04 4.74
CA ASP A 83 -18.78 4.36 3.66
C ASP A 83 -18.46 5.74 3.03
N LYS A 84 -18.04 6.70 3.87
CA LYS A 84 -17.59 8.01 3.40
C LYS A 84 -16.28 7.91 2.61
N LEU A 85 -15.32 7.14 3.10
CA LEU A 85 -14.05 6.90 2.43
C LEU A 85 -14.26 6.24 1.05
N GLU A 86 -15.05 5.17 1.00
CA GLU A 86 -15.33 4.46 -0.25
C GLU A 86 -16.00 5.38 -1.28
N LYS A 87 -16.99 6.17 -0.86
CA LYS A 87 -17.61 7.20 -1.72
C LYS A 87 -16.63 8.24 -2.23
N GLN A 88 -15.61 8.61 -1.45
CA GLN A 88 -14.56 9.52 -1.93
C GLN A 88 -13.66 8.85 -2.94
N LEU A 89 -13.22 7.62 -2.69
CA LEU A 89 -12.41 6.85 -3.64
C LEU A 89 -13.16 6.65 -4.96
N GLN A 90 -14.45 6.31 -4.92
CA GLN A 90 -15.31 6.23 -6.12
C GLN A 90 -15.29 7.53 -6.91
N LYS A 91 -15.44 8.69 -6.26
CA LYS A 91 -15.37 10.01 -6.94
C LYS A 91 -14.00 10.26 -7.55
N TYR A 92 -12.91 9.93 -6.86
CA TYR A 92 -11.55 10.08 -7.39
C TYR A 92 -11.34 9.22 -8.62
N PHE A 93 -11.69 7.94 -8.56
CA PHE A 93 -11.53 7.02 -9.69
C PHE A 93 -12.45 7.37 -10.85
N ASN A 94 -13.66 7.88 -10.59
CA ASN A 94 -14.52 8.45 -11.62
C ASN A 94 -13.85 9.64 -12.32
N ASN A 95 -13.27 10.57 -11.56
CA ASN A 95 -12.56 11.71 -12.15
C ASN A 95 -11.30 11.27 -12.93
N ILE A 96 -10.54 10.30 -12.43
CA ILE A 96 -9.40 9.72 -13.15
C ILE A 96 -9.88 9.11 -14.47
N TYR A 97 -10.94 8.31 -14.44
CA TYR A 97 -11.55 7.70 -15.61
C TYR A 97 -12.01 8.75 -16.64
N GLU A 98 -12.65 9.83 -16.20
CA GLU A 98 -13.12 10.88 -17.11
C GLU A 98 -11.97 11.59 -17.84
N ASN A 99 -10.80 11.67 -17.22
CA ASN A 99 -9.58 12.23 -17.80
C ASN A 99 -8.80 11.25 -18.68
N LEU A 100 -9.20 9.97 -18.78
CA LEU A 100 -8.61 9.03 -19.72
C LEU A 100 -9.12 9.31 -21.14
N GLU A 101 -8.28 9.03 -22.14
CA GLU A 101 -8.63 9.23 -23.55
C GLU A 101 -8.43 7.96 -24.39
N GLY A 102 -9.17 7.88 -25.50
CA GLY A 102 -9.01 6.84 -26.52
C GLY A 102 -9.08 5.41 -25.98
N ALA A 103 -8.10 4.59 -26.36
CA ALA A 103 -8.06 3.16 -26.01
C ALA A 103 -7.94 2.91 -24.50
N ALA A 104 -7.31 3.82 -23.74
CA ALA A 104 -7.19 3.67 -22.29
C ALA A 104 -8.56 3.75 -21.62
N LYS A 105 -9.39 4.75 -21.95
CA LYS A 105 -10.75 4.88 -21.40
C LYS A 105 -11.60 3.65 -21.72
N ALA A 106 -11.51 3.13 -22.95
CA ALA A 106 -12.24 1.94 -23.40
C ALA A 106 -11.85 0.67 -22.63
N CYS A 107 -10.62 0.57 -22.10
CA CYS A 107 -10.13 -0.57 -21.33
C CYS A 107 -10.68 -0.63 -19.89
N TYR A 108 -11.24 0.48 -19.38
CA TYR A 108 -11.62 0.67 -17.97
C TYR A 108 -13.09 1.05 -17.78
N ASN A 109 -13.99 0.57 -18.63
CA ASN A 109 -15.42 0.84 -18.48
C ASN A 109 -15.90 0.50 -17.06
N GLY A 110 -16.68 1.41 -16.47
CA GLY A 110 -17.26 1.23 -15.15
C GLY A 110 -18.17 0.00 -15.10
N ASP A 111 -18.26 -0.61 -13.92
CA ASP A 111 -19.34 -1.52 -13.56
C ASP A 111 -20.65 -0.73 -13.32
N LYS A 112 -21.73 -1.43 -12.95
CA LYS A 112 -23.06 -0.80 -12.75
C LYS A 112 -23.04 0.37 -11.77
N ASP A 113 -22.11 0.36 -10.82
CA ASP A 113 -22.00 1.34 -9.75
C ASP A 113 -20.78 2.29 -9.92
N ASN A 114 -20.09 2.24 -11.06
CA ASN A 114 -18.89 3.05 -11.35
C ASN A 114 -17.80 2.94 -10.25
N ASN A 115 -17.58 1.72 -9.74
CA ASN A 115 -16.47 1.38 -8.84
C ASN A 115 -15.12 1.33 -9.56
N PHE A 116 -15.12 1.10 -10.87
CA PHE A 116 -13.92 1.00 -11.70
C PHE A 116 -12.87 0.00 -11.18
N PHE A 117 -13.30 -1.18 -10.69
CA PHE A 117 -12.41 -2.15 -10.05
C PHE A 117 -11.13 -2.43 -10.84
N LYS A 118 -11.21 -2.62 -12.15
CA LYS A 118 -10.02 -2.84 -13.00
C LYS A 118 -9.05 -1.66 -12.98
N LEU A 119 -9.56 -0.42 -13.07
CA LEU A 119 -8.73 0.79 -12.96
C LEU A 119 -8.09 0.90 -11.58
N ARG A 120 -8.81 0.54 -10.51
CA ARG A 120 -8.27 0.56 -9.15
C ARG A 120 -7.17 -0.48 -8.94
N GLU A 121 -7.32 -1.69 -9.46
CA GLU A 121 -6.27 -2.73 -9.43
C GLU A 121 -5.01 -2.28 -10.16
N ASP A 122 -5.16 -1.80 -11.40
CA ASP A 122 -4.01 -1.37 -12.22
C ASP A 122 -3.36 -0.12 -11.63
N TRP A 123 -4.14 0.79 -11.02
CA TRP A 123 -3.62 1.92 -10.27
C TRP A 123 -2.79 1.47 -9.06
N TRP A 124 -3.29 0.49 -8.29
CA TRP A 124 -2.53 -0.04 -7.16
C TRP A 124 -1.22 -0.65 -7.63
N GLU A 125 -1.24 -1.56 -8.61
CA GLU A 125 -0.03 -2.20 -9.12
C GLU A 125 1.00 -1.19 -9.63
N ALA A 126 0.56 -0.15 -10.34
CA ALA A 126 1.44 0.91 -10.83
C ALA A 126 2.10 1.75 -9.71
N ASN A 127 1.48 1.83 -8.52
CA ASN A 127 1.89 2.75 -7.45
C ASN A 127 2.36 2.07 -6.16
N ARG A 128 2.17 0.74 -6.04
CA ARG A 128 2.42 -0.02 -4.82
C ARG A 128 3.86 0.10 -4.32
N GLU A 129 4.85 0.24 -5.21
CA GLU A 129 6.25 0.50 -4.83
C GLU A 129 6.38 1.82 -4.06
N THR A 130 5.78 2.90 -4.56
CA THR A 130 5.82 4.22 -3.93
C THR A 130 5.10 4.22 -2.59
N VAL A 131 3.95 3.57 -2.51
CA VAL A 131 3.19 3.42 -1.25
C VAL A 131 4.00 2.60 -0.23
N TRP A 132 4.68 1.54 -0.68
CA TRP A 132 5.57 0.75 0.18
C TRP A 132 6.73 1.59 0.73
N LYS A 133 7.33 2.44 -0.10
CA LYS A 133 8.36 3.39 0.37
C LYS A 133 7.83 4.34 1.44
N ALA A 134 6.58 4.77 1.33
CA ALA A 134 5.97 5.66 2.31
C ALA A 134 5.72 4.95 3.65
N ILE A 135 5.09 3.77 3.66
CA ILE A 135 4.78 3.04 4.92
C ILE A 135 6.02 2.54 5.65
N THR A 136 7.10 2.26 4.91
CA THR A 136 8.37 1.83 5.50
C THR A 136 9.34 2.98 5.77
N CYS A 137 8.87 4.23 5.66
CA CYS A 137 9.70 5.40 5.95
C CYS A 137 10.17 5.35 7.42
N GLY A 138 11.49 5.29 7.64
CA GLY A 138 12.07 5.22 8.98
C GLY A 138 11.98 3.86 9.68
N ALA A 139 11.43 2.83 9.03
CA ALA A 139 11.40 1.49 9.59
C ALA A 139 12.80 0.83 9.52
N HIS A 140 13.13 0.01 10.52
CA HIS A 140 14.36 -0.79 10.53
C HIS A 140 14.04 -2.21 11.01
N GLY A 141 14.30 -3.21 10.18
CA GLY A 141 14.02 -4.60 10.51
C GLY A 141 14.06 -5.51 9.28
N THR A 142 13.72 -6.78 9.50
CA THR A 142 13.70 -7.80 8.45
C THR A 142 12.29 -8.25 8.10
N TYR A 143 11.95 -8.40 6.82
CA TYR A 143 10.75 -9.13 6.43
C TYR A 143 10.95 -10.62 6.69
N PHE A 144 9.95 -11.34 7.21
CA PHE A 144 10.11 -12.72 7.73
C PHE A 144 10.43 -13.78 6.66
N HIS A 145 10.18 -13.47 5.39
CA HIS A 145 10.39 -14.39 4.28
C HIS A 145 11.54 -13.91 3.39
N ALA A 146 12.36 -14.84 2.89
CA ALA A 146 13.48 -14.55 2.00
C ALA A 146 13.00 -14.31 0.56
N THR A 147 12.37 -13.16 0.32
CA THR A 147 11.77 -12.77 -0.96
C THR A 147 12.67 -11.88 -1.81
N CYS A 148 13.80 -11.42 -1.27
CA CYS A 148 14.79 -10.68 -2.03
C CYS A 148 15.79 -11.63 -2.70
N SER A 149 16.49 -11.13 -3.71
CA SER A 149 17.68 -11.77 -4.27
C SER A 149 18.92 -11.04 -3.77
N ASP A 150 19.94 -11.78 -3.34
CA ASP A 150 21.26 -11.19 -3.12
C ASP A 150 22.05 -11.08 -4.44
N LEU A 151 23.30 -10.61 -4.36
CA LEU A 151 24.19 -10.43 -5.50
C LEU A 151 24.54 -11.74 -6.23
N ASN A 152 24.40 -12.88 -5.55
CA ASN A 152 24.68 -14.21 -6.08
C ASN A 152 23.38 -14.93 -6.50
N GLU A 153 22.28 -14.19 -6.67
CA GLU A 153 20.97 -14.73 -7.02
C GLU A 153 20.40 -15.71 -5.98
N SER A 154 20.92 -15.66 -4.74
CA SER A 154 20.45 -16.50 -3.64
C SER A 154 19.31 -15.81 -2.90
N PRO A 155 18.31 -16.57 -2.41
CA PRO A 155 17.23 -16.01 -1.59
C PRO A 155 17.77 -15.28 -0.37
N SER A 156 17.30 -14.05 -0.15
CA SER A 156 17.71 -13.20 0.95
C SER A 156 16.55 -12.41 1.56
N MET A 157 16.77 -11.94 2.78
CA MET A 157 15.79 -11.18 3.55
C MET A 157 15.89 -9.69 3.23
N ALA A 158 14.76 -8.98 3.22
CA ALA A 158 14.75 -7.52 3.15
C ALA A 158 15.26 -6.93 4.47
N ARG A 159 16.50 -6.43 4.52
CA ARG A 159 17.15 -5.96 5.77
C ARG A 159 17.10 -4.44 5.96
N ASP A 160 17.18 -3.68 4.88
CA ASP A 160 17.27 -2.22 4.93
C ASP A 160 15.91 -1.59 4.65
N LYS A 161 15.34 -0.96 5.67
CA LYS A 161 14.02 -0.29 5.60
C LYS A 161 12.88 -1.18 5.12
N CYS A 162 12.94 -2.48 5.44
CA CYS A 162 11.95 -3.45 4.97
C CYS A 162 11.82 -3.51 3.44
N ARG A 163 12.91 -3.28 2.69
CA ARG A 163 12.89 -3.27 1.22
C ARG A 163 13.98 -4.16 0.63
N CYS A 164 13.74 -4.68 -0.56
CA CYS A 164 14.77 -5.38 -1.32
C CYS A 164 15.60 -4.37 -2.13
N THR A 165 16.90 -4.59 -2.20
CA THR A 165 17.78 -3.87 -3.13
C THR A 165 17.41 -4.23 -4.56
N LYS A 166 17.22 -3.24 -5.44
CA LYS A 166 17.09 -3.53 -6.88
C LYS A 166 18.43 -4.07 -7.38
N THR A 167 18.52 -5.37 -7.67
CA THR A 167 19.68 -5.98 -8.34
C THR A 167 19.38 -6.15 -9.82
N SER A 168 20.26 -5.66 -10.70
CA SER A 168 20.14 -5.89 -12.14
C SER A 168 21.43 -6.54 -12.63
N GLY A 169 21.34 -7.78 -13.12
CA GLY A 169 22.48 -8.55 -13.64
C GLY A 169 23.60 -8.78 -12.62
N GLY A 170 23.26 -9.24 -11.41
CA GLY A 170 24.23 -9.53 -10.34
C GLY A 170 24.95 -8.32 -9.74
N LYS A 171 24.57 -7.09 -10.14
CA LYS A 171 25.13 -5.84 -9.59
C LYS A 171 24.13 -5.17 -8.66
N PRO A 172 24.57 -4.62 -7.52
CA PRO A 172 23.70 -3.77 -6.72
C PRO A 172 23.32 -2.58 -7.58
N GLY A 173 22.02 -2.37 -7.78
CA GLY A 173 21.52 -1.20 -8.48
C GLY A 173 22.04 0.06 -7.81
N LYS A 174 22.40 1.06 -8.62
CA LYS A 174 22.93 2.35 -8.13
C LYS A 174 21.92 3.18 -7.32
N SER A 175 20.67 2.76 -7.25
CA SER A 175 19.56 3.55 -6.72
C SER A 175 18.60 2.69 -5.92
N GLU A 176 18.51 3.03 -4.63
CA GLU A 176 17.47 2.74 -3.64
C GLU A 176 16.84 1.33 -3.58
N THR A 177 16.81 0.80 -2.35
CA THR A 177 16.03 -0.37 -1.96
C THR A 177 14.55 -0.07 -2.13
N ASP A 178 13.96 -0.35 -3.29
CA ASP A 178 12.59 0.11 -3.59
C ASP A 178 11.61 -1.01 -3.88
N GLN A 179 12.10 -2.25 -4.03
CA GLN A 179 11.23 -3.37 -4.31
C GLN A 179 10.50 -3.81 -3.05
N VAL A 180 9.18 -4.01 -3.20
CA VAL A 180 8.27 -4.50 -2.17
C VAL A 180 8.57 -5.99 -1.91
N PRO A 181 8.96 -6.40 -0.69
CA PRO A 181 9.31 -7.79 -0.39
C PRO A 181 8.10 -8.68 -0.10
N THR A 182 6.88 -8.15 -0.15
CA THR A 182 5.65 -8.86 0.19
C THR A 182 4.67 -8.91 -0.98
N TYR A 183 3.82 -9.93 -0.94
CA TYR A 183 2.67 -10.12 -1.83
C TYR A 183 1.37 -10.24 -1.03
N PHE A 184 1.34 -9.82 0.24
CA PHE A 184 0.13 -9.85 1.05
C PHE A 184 -1.00 -9.02 0.44
N ASP A 185 -0.69 -7.97 -0.30
CA ASP A 185 -1.67 -7.22 -1.08
C ASP A 185 -2.29 -8.05 -2.23
N TYR A 186 -1.77 -9.22 -2.56
CA TYR A 186 -2.39 -10.17 -3.49
C TYR A 186 -2.97 -11.40 -2.80
N VAL A 187 -3.01 -11.42 -1.47
CA VAL A 187 -3.64 -12.47 -0.66
C VAL A 187 -5.01 -11.99 -0.16
N PRO A 188 -6.09 -12.78 -0.31
CA PRO A 188 -7.41 -12.42 0.23
C PRO A 188 -7.36 -12.06 1.71
N GLN A 189 -8.08 -11.00 2.12
CA GLN A 189 -7.99 -10.42 3.47
C GLN A 189 -8.19 -11.43 4.60
N PHE A 190 -9.09 -12.40 4.43
CA PHE A 190 -9.38 -13.41 5.44
C PHE A 190 -8.25 -14.42 5.68
N LEU A 191 -7.21 -14.45 4.83
CA LEU A 191 -6.07 -15.38 4.90
C LEU A 191 -4.77 -14.73 5.42
N ARG A 192 -4.76 -13.42 5.73
CA ARG A 192 -3.55 -12.64 6.06
C ARG A 192 -3.14 -12.68 7.54
#